data_AF-A0A661F4Y5-F1
#
_entry.id   AF-A0A661F4Y5-F1
#
_cell.length_a   1.000
_cell.length_b   1.000
_cell.length_c   1.000
_cell.angle_alpha   90.00
_cell.angle_beta   90.00
_cell.angle_gamma   90.00
#
_symmetry.space_group_name_H-M   'P 1'
#
loop_
_entity.id
_entity.type
_entity.pdbx_description
1 polymer ?
#
loop_
_entity_poly.entity_id
_entity_poly.type
_entity_poly.pdbx_seq_one_letter_code
_entity_poly.pdbx_strand_id
1 'polypeptide(L)'
;MLVNVLKITVCIFGLLASFCMAGTRVALVIGNSNYAESPLRNPANDATDMAQKLSELGFEVQKHTNVSRQSMRMAIREFGNKLKRAEVGLFYFAGHGVQIGGINYLVPLGTDVSSADEVQDESINASAVLRKMESAGNKVNIVILDACRNNPFPSRFRSVERGLARMDGPVGSFIAYATAPGAVAADGDGRNGLYTQYLLSALSQPGLSIEQVFKQVRNRVVLDTDGKQTPWESSSLMGEFVFAASANRVVNADPTPALVVPPVQPTRVGHIQVISNVPQAEVVINSVQRGKVDGDGVLNVSRVRGKRAELTVTAKGYLPYTQEVELIENQWQQVNVNLRSVEKKCFVDKKTVLDAQIELRGTNQKLTAIQKTQLKSLLKDALSRNQLSVVADNKQGEYKVQASISIDEVPVKVLKTSFKTVDISIVLELIDIKTGAILAQVNKEYRKAGTSTDAILRTILRSEMVRVVHTLLAEACI
;
A
#
# COMPACT_ATOMS: atom_id res chain seq x y z
N MET A 1 37.10 -78.32 -6.60
CA MET A 1 36.04 -77.85 -5.68
C MET A 1 36.70 -77.11 -4.54
N LEU A 2 36.03 -76.05 -4.05
CA LEU A 2 36.39 -75.16 -2.93
C LEU A 2 37.23 -73.92 -3.26
N VAL A 3 36.54 -72.99 -3.92
CA VAL A 3 36.74 -71.54 -3.79
C VAL A 3 35.75 -71.04 -2.72
N ASN A 4 36.09 -69.96 -2.01
CA ASN A 4 35.25 -69.13 -1.12
C ASN A 4 34.98 -69.63 0.31
N VAL A 5 35.75 -69.18 1.30
CA VAL A 5 35.23 -68.58 2.56
C VAL A 5 36.32 -67.72 3.22
N LEU A 6 36.65 -66.52 2.70
CA LEU A 6 37.42 -65.55 3.50
C LEU A 6 37.32 -64.10 2.99
N LYS A 7 36.11 -63.55 2.84
CA LYS A 7 35.89 -62.10 2.63
C LYS A 7 34.50 -61.64 3.09
N ILE A 8 34.11 -61.88 4.34
CA ILE A 8 32.90 -61.24 4.91
C ILE A 8 33.12 -60.90 6.37
N THR A 9 34.09 -60.03 6.66
CA THR A 9 34.13 -59.26 7.91
C THR A 9 34.94 -58.01 7.60
N VAL A 10 34.49 -56.84 8.03
CA VAL A 10 34.98 -55.49 7.65
C VAL A 10 34.32 -54.91 6.39
N CYS A 11 33.07 -54.45 6.54
CA CYS A 11 32.49 -53.28 5.86
C CYS A 11 31.01 -53.06 6.29
N ILE A 12 30.69 -53.20 7.59
CA ILE A 12 29.37 -52.83 8.16
C ILE A 12 29.61 -51.74 9.22
N PHE A 13 30.41 -50.73 8.89
CA PHE A 13 30.71 -49.62 9.81
C PHE A 13 30.99 -48.31 9.07
N GLY A 14 30.14 -47.96 8.10
CA GLY A 14 30.35 -46.77 7.27
C GLY A 14 29.14 -46.23 6.54
N LEU A 15 27.92 -46.58 6.96
CA LEU A 15 26.71 -45.88 6.50
C LEU A 15 26.16 -45.02 7.64
N LEU A 16 27.00 -44.13 8.17
CA LEU A 16 26.49 -42.91 8.77
C LEU A 16 25.93 -42.10 7.60
N ALA A 17 24.66 -42.34 7.29
CA ALA A 17 23.86 -41.39 6.55
C ALA A 17 23.99 -40.07 7.31
N SER A 18 24.82 -39.17 6.79
CA SER A 18 24.73 -37.76 7.12
C SER A 18 23.31 -37.35 6.73
N PHE A 19 22.38 -37.45 7.69
CA PHE A 19 21.22 -36.59 7.71
C PHE A 19 21.81 -35.18 7.77
N CYS A 20 22.01 -34.58 6.59
CA CYS A 20 22.10 -33.15 6.46
C CYS A 20 20.82 -32.65 7.13
N MET A 21 20.93 -32.17 8.37
CA MET A 21 19.83 -31.51 9.05
C MET A 21 19.54 -30.27 8.24
N ALA A 22 18.69 -30.41 7.23
CA ALA A 22 17.99 -29.29 6.65
C ALA A 22 17.36 -28.55 7.84
N GLY A 23 17.67 -27.26 7.97
CA GLY A 23 17.21 -26.47 9.10
C GLY A 23 15.71 -26.62 9.30
N THR A 24 15.33 -26.95 10.53
CA THR A 24 13.94 -27.13 10.93
C THR A 24 13.13 -25.89 10.59
N ARG A 25 12.04 -26.06 9.83
CA ARG A 25 11.10 -24.99 9.45
C ARG A 25 9.84 -25.18 10.27
N VAL A 26 9.38 -24.15 10.98
CA VAL A 26 8.19 -24.24 11.86
C VAL A 26 7.17 -23.20 11.43
N ALA A 27 5.90 -23.60 11.38
CA ALA A 27 4.80 -22.68 11.08
C ALA A 27 3.71 -22.72 12.16
N LEU A 28 3.17 -21.56 12.50
CA LEU A 28 1.92 -21.41 13.24
C LEU A 28 0.87 -20.80 12.31
N VAL A 29 -0.23 -21.52 12.09
CA VAL A 29 -1.30 -21.15 11.17
C VAL A 29 -2.61 -21.05 11.94
N ILE A 30 -3.21 -19.87 11.98
CA ILE A 30 -4.45 -19.60 12.72
C ILE A 30 -5.52 -19.05 11.77
N GLY A 31 -6.70 -19.66 11.76
CA GLY A 31 -7.86 -19.20 10.98
C GLY A 31 -9.12 -19.07 11.83
N ASN A 32 -9.58 -17.84 12.06
CA ASN A 32 -10.79 -17.57 12.84
C ASN A 32 -11.91 -17.11 11.91
N SER A 33 -13.01 -17.86 11.90
CA SER A 33 -14.20 -17.65 11.06
C SER A 33 -15.47 -17.41 11.88
N ASN A 34 -15.66 -18.18 12.96
CA ASN A 34 -16.93 -18.27 13.67
C ASN A 34 -17.09 -17.17 14.73
N TYR A 35 -16.90 -15.91 14.35
CA TYR A 35 -17.21 -14.78 15.24
C TYR A 35 -18.71 -14.71 15.49
N ALA A 36 -19.09 -14.40 16.72
CA ALA A 36 -20.51 -14.18 17.06
C ALA A 36 -21.06 -12.99 16.26
N GLU A 37 -20.27 -11.91 16.17
CA GLU A 37 -20.55 -10.72 15.38
C GLU A 37 -19.67 -10.74 14.12
N SER A 38 -20.27 -10.51 12.95
CA SER A 38 -19.57 -10.48 11.64
C SER A 38 -18.78 -11.76 11.29
N PRO A 39 -19.42 -12.95 11.21
CA PRO A 39 -18.71 -14.18 10.85
C PRO A 39 -18.05 -14.10 9.47
N LEU A 40 -16.88 -14.75 9.33
CA LEU A 40 -16.11 -14.78 8.08
C LEU A 40 -16.14 -16.18 7.45
N ARG A 41 -16.44 -16.25 6.15
CA ARG A 41 -16.65 -17.52 5.44
C ARG A 41 -15.38 -18.34 5.22
N ASN A 42 -14.25 -17.68 4.95
CA ASN A 42 -13.05 -18.32 4.40
C ASN A 42 -11.91 -18.66 5.38
N PRO A 43 -11.65 -17.92 6.47
CA PRO A 43 -10.44 -18.11 7.27
C PRO A 43 -10.13 -19.52 7.77
N ALA A 44 -11.14 -20.30 8.17
CA ALA A 44 -10.93 -21.69 8.58
C ALA A 44 -10.48 -22.61 7.42
N ASN A 45 -10.98 -22.37 6.21
CA ASN A 45 -10.53 -23.06 4.99
C ASN A 45 -9.12 -22.60 4.63
N ASP A 46 -8.88 -21.29 4.67
CA ASP A 46 -7.58 -20.67 4.40
C ASP A 46 -6.48 -21.26 5.28
N ALA A 47 -6.72 -21.34 6.59
CA ALA A 47 -5.79 -21.97 7.52
C ALA A 47 -5.60 -23.48 7.28
N THR A 48 -6.63 -24.20 6.85
CA THR A 48 -6.52 -25.63 6.56
C THR A 48 -5.66 -25.88 5.32
N ASP A 49 -5.95 -25.17 4.24
CA ASP A 49 -5.28 -25.37 2.96
C ASP A 49 -3.83 -24.81 3.02
N MET A 50 -3.61 -23.70 3.76
CA MET A 50 -2.27 -23.17 4.05
C MET A 50 -1.43 -24.13 4.89
N ALA A 51 -1.99 -24.71 5.95
CA ALA A 51 -1.27 -25.68 6.78
C ALA A 51 -0.87 -26.92 5.99
N GLN A 52 -1.75 -27.42 5.11
CA GLN A 52 -1.42 -28.52 4.22
C GLN A 52 -0.27 -28.13 3.28
N LYS A 53 -0.38 -26.99 2.58
CA LYS A 53 0.65 -26.52 1.66
C LYS A 53 2.01 -26.36 2.34
N LEU A 54 2.05 -25.76 3.53
CA LEU A 54 3.30 -25.59 4.27
C LEU A 54 3.89 -26.93 4.74
N SER A 55 3.04 -27.89 5.11
CA SER A 55 3.49 -29.24 5.45
C SER A 55 4.13 -29.93 4.24
N GLU A 56 3.54 -29.81 3.05
CA GLU A 56 4.11 -30.29 1.78
C GLU A 56 5.47 -29.63 1.47
N LEU A 57 5.69 -28.40 1.93
CA LEU A 57 6.92 -27.62 1.78
C LEU A 57 7.95 -27.86 2.91
N GLY A 58 7.70 -28.87 3.76
CA GLY A 58 8.62 -29.31 4.81
C GLY A 58 8.59 -28.47 6.08
N PHE A 59 7.51 -27.73 6.34
CA PHE A 59 7.30 -27.09 7.65
C PHE A 59 6.67 -28.07 8.64
N GLU A 60 7.12 -28.01 9.89
CA GLU A 60 6.38 -28.52 11.03
C GLU A 60 5.27 -27.51 11.37
N VAL A 61 4.01 -27.86 11.12
CA VAL A 61 2.88 -26.93 11.21
C VAL A 61 2.03 -27.15 12.47
N GLN A 62 1.84 -26.09 13.25
CA GLN A 62 0.79 -25.97 14.27
C GLN A 62 -0.42 -25.24 13.66
N LYS A 63 -1.49 -25.97 13.36
CA LYS A 63 -2.73 -25.39 12.84
C LYS A 63 -3.77 -25.24 13.95
N HIS A 64 -4.37 -24.05 14.03
CA HIS A 64 -5.53 -23.79 14.86
C HIS A 64 -6.64 -23.10 14.05
N THR A 65 -7.90 -23.45 14.33
CA THR A 65 -9.05 -22.74 13.77
C THR A 65 -10.02 -22.37 14.87
N ASN A 66 -10.68 -21.22 14.73
CA ASN A 66 -11.75 -20.77 15.62
C ASN A 66 -11.34 -20.80 17.11
N VAL A 67 -10.22 -20.16 17.43
CA VAL A 67 -9.62 -20.20 18.77
C VAL A 67 -9.92 -18.95 19.58
N SER A 68 -10.10 -19.16 20.89
CA SER A 68 -10.22 -18.08 21.87
C SER A 68 -8.87 -17.38 22.10
N ARG A 69 -8.92 -16.24 22.79
CA ARG A 69 -7.74 -15.46 23.16
C ARG A 69 -6.71 -16.29 23.93
N GLN A 70 -7.16 -17.07 24.91
CA GLN A 70 -6.31 -17.94 25.72
C GLN A 70 -5.59 -18.97 24.84
N SER A 71 -6.33 -19.63 23.94
CA SER A 71 -5.77 -20.62 23.02
C SER A 71 -4.78 -20.00 22.03
N MET A 72 -5.06 -18.82 21.48
CA MET A 72 -4.08 -18.08 20.65
C MET A 72 -2.80 -17.75 21.42
N ARG A 73 -2.91 -17.27 22.67
CA ARG A 73 -1.73 -16.98 23.51
C ARG A 73 -0.90 -18.22 23.78
N MET A 74 -1.54 -19.37 24.03
CA MET A 74 -0.85 -20.64 24.24
C MET A 74 -0.16 -21.11 22.96
N ALA A 75 -0.83 -21.04 21.81
CA ALA A 75 -0.26 -21.42 20.51
C ALA A 75 0.95 -20.54 20.16
N ILE A 76 0.87 -19.22 20.32
CA ILE A 76 1.99 -18.29 20.07
C ILE A 76 3.19 -18.60 21.00
N ARG A 77 2.91 -18.96 22.27
CA ARG A 77 3.97 -19.35 23.22
C ARG A 77 4.63 -20.66 22.80
N GLU A 78 3.85 -21.66 22.43
CA GLU A 78 4.39 -22.95 21.97
C GLU A 78 5.20 -22.80 20.68
N PHE A 79 4.68 -22.03 19.73
CA PHE A 79 5.38 -21.65 18.50
C PHE A 79 6.73 -20.98 18.81
N GLY A 80 6.75 -19.97 19.68
CA GLY A 80 7.98 -19.30 20.10
C GLY A 80 9.00 -20.24 20.76
N ASN A 81 8.55 -21.27 21.48
CA ASN A 81 9.45 -22.27 22.05
C ASN A 81 10.06 -23.19 20.99
N LYS A 82 9.28 -23.61 19.99
CA LYS A 82 9.79 -24.41 18.86
C LYS A 82 10.74 -23.60 17.97
N LEU A 83 10.45 -22.31 17.76
CA LEU A 83 11.28 -21.42 16.94
C LEU A 83 12.72 -21.31 17.40
N LYS A 84 13.01 -21.42 18.71
CA LYS A 84 14.37 -21.37 19.26
C LYS A 84 15.31 -22.45 18.67
N ARG A 85 14.76 -23.49 18.05
CA ARG A 85 15.48 -24.59 17.41
C ARG A 85 15.22 -24.66 15.90
N ALA A 86 14.55 -23.67 15.33
CA ALA A 86 14.18 -23.61 13.92
C ALA A 86 15.08 -22.61 13.19
N GLU A 87 15.35 -22.83 11.91
CA GLU A 87 15.99 -21.82 11.06
C GLU A 87 14.97 -20.85 10.47
N VAL A 88 13.76 -21.34 10.21
CA VAL A 88 12.68 -20.59 9.55
C VAL A 88 11.43 -20.66 10.41
N GLY A 89 10.87 -19.50 10.71
CA GLY A 89 9.59 -19.34 11.40
C GLY A 89 8.57 -18.70 10.48
N LEU A 90 7.39 -19.28 10.37
CA LEU A 90 6.27 -18.70 9.64
C LEU A 90 5.05 -18.56 10.52
N PHE A 91 4.50 -17.35 10.64
CA PHE A 91 3.21 -17.11 11.26
C PHE A 91 2.21 -16.68 10.19
N TYR A 92 1.10 -17.40 10.11
CA TYR A 92 -0.02 -17.09 9.23
C TYR A 92 -1.27 -16.87 10.07
N PHE A 93 -1.96 -15.75 9.84
CA PHE A 93 -3.25 -15.47 10.46
C PHE A 93 -4.28 -15.02 9.42
N ALA A 94 -5.44 -15.68 9.43
CA ALA A 94 -6.63 -15.26 8.71
C ALA A 94 -7.79 -14.99 9.67
N GLY A 95 -8.45 -13.84 9.53
CA GLY A 95 -9.54 -13.44 10.42
C GLY A 95 -9.75 -11.94 10.48
N HIS A 96 -10.43 -11.46 11.54
CA HIS A 96 -10.53 -10.04 11.81
C HIS A 96 -9.22 -9.50 12.40
N GLY A 97 -8.79 -8.38 11.85
CA GLY A 97 -7.67 -7.60 12.35
C GLY A 97 -8.07 -6.14 12.37
N VAL A 98 -7.70 -5.43 13.44
CA VAL A 98 -8.00 -4.01 13.61
C VAL A 98 -6.76 -3.25 14.03
N GLN A 99 -6.78 -1.93 13.84
CA GLN A 99 -5.74 -1.03 14.28
C GLN A 99 -6.26 -0.06 15.32
N ILE A 100 -5.45 0.17 16.37
CA ILE A 100 -5.67 1.26 17.33
C ILE A 100 -4.33 1.97 17.54
N GLY A 101 -4.28 3.26 17.20
CA GLY A 101 -3.08 4.08 17.40
C GLY A 101 -1.83 3.55 16.69
N GLY A 102 -1.97 3.02 15.47
CA GLY A 102 -0.86 2.44 14.70
C GLY A 102 -0.46 1.02 15.11
N ILE A 103 -1.14 0.40 16.07
CA ILE A 103 -0.85 -0.97 16.53
C ILE A 103 -1.89 -1.94 15.99
N ASN A 104 -1.41 -3.05 15.44
CA ASN A 104 -2.23 -4.12 14.90
C ASN A 104 -2.66 -5.12 15.97
N TYR A 105 -3.95 -5.43 16.00
CA TYR A 105 -4.56 -6.41 16.88
C TYR A 105 -5.28 -7.50 16.07
N LEU A 106 -4.97 -8.76 16.36
CA LEU A 106 -5.62 -9.94 15.81
C LEU A 106 -6.77 -10.33 16.74
N VAL A 107 -7.99 -10.43 16.21
CA VAL A 107 -9.20 -10.63 17.01
C VAL A 107 -9.46 -12.14 17.23
N PRO A 108 -9.50 -12.61 18.49
CA PRO A 108 -9.87 -13.99 18.80
C PRO A 108 -11.38 -14.23 18.77
N LEU A 109 -11.79 -15.49 18.91
CA LEU A 109 -13.19 -15.81 19.20
C LEU A 109 -13.53 -15.59 20.67
N GLY A 110 -14.81 -15.34 20.94
CA GLY A 110 -15.32 -15.08 22.29
C GLY A 110 -14.87 -13.74 22.87
N THR A 111 -14.43 -12.82 22.01
CA THR A 111 -14.07 -11.45 22.38
C THR A 111 -15.36 -10.70 22.69
N ASP A 112 -15.64 -10.46 23.97
CA ASP A 112 -16.72 -9.58 24.41
C ASP A 112 -16.13 -8.19 24.64
N VAL A 113 -16.53 -7.23 23.82
CA VAL A 113 -15.96 -5.88 23.80
C VAL A 113 -17.06 -4.86 23.91
N SER A 114 -17.11 -4.19 25.05
CA SER A 114 -18.06 -3.13 25.37
C SER A 114 -17.54 -1.73 25.01
N SER A 115 -16.22 -1.56 24.91
CA SER A 115 -15.54 -0.29 24.59
C SER A 115 -14.27 -0.46 23.73
N ALA A 116 -13.77 0.63 23.16
CA ALA A 116 -12.61 0.59 22.26
C ALA A 116 -11.28 0.26 22.95
N ASP A 117 -11.15 0.61 24.24
CA ASP A 117 -10.02 0.29 25.09
C ASP A 117 -9.96 -1.21 25.42
N GLU A 118 -11.11 -1.86 25.64
CA GLU A 118 -11.19 -3.31 25.85
C GLU A 118 -10.72 -4.13 24.63
N VAL A 119 -10.79 -3.57 23.41
CA VAL A 119 -10.25 -4.24 22.21
C VAL A 119 -8.78 -4.59 22.38
N GLN A 120 -7.99 -3.70 23.01
CA GLN A 120 -6.56 -3.94 23.22
C GLN A 120 -6.33 -5.08 24.21
N ASP A 121 -7.17 -5.13 25.25
CA ASP A 121 -7.09 -6.13 26.30
C ASP A 121 -7.59 -7.50 25.84
N GLU A 122 -8.62 -7.56 25.00
CA GLU A 122 -9.22 -8.81 24.55
C GLU A 122 -8.64 -9.36 23.23
N SER A 123 -7.83 -8.56 22.52
CA SER A 123 -7.18 -8.99 21.29
C SER A 123 -5.72 -9.45 21.50
N ILE A 124 -5.09 -9.91 20.41
CA ILE A 124 -3.66 -10.24 20.38
C ILE A 124 -2.91 -9.17 19.60
N ASN A 125 -2.01 -8.44 20.27
CA ASN A 125 -1.10 -7.51 19.60
C ASN A 125 -0.17 -8.28 18.63
N ALA A 126 -0.26 -7.97 17.33
CA ALA A 126 0.51 -8.65 16.28
C ALA A 126 2.03 -8.42 16.41
N SER A 127 2.46 -7.25 16.89
CA SER A 127 3.86 -6.98 17.21
C SER A 127 4.38 -7.87 18.33
N ALA A 128 3.51 -8.40 19.21
CA ALA A 128 3.93 -9.39 20.19
C ALA A 128 4.36 -10.70 19.52
N VAL A 129 3.74 -11.12 18.41
CA VAL A 129 4.18 -12.30 17.65
C VAL A 129 5.56 -12.06 17.05
N LEU A 130 5.75 -10.91 16.39
CA LEU A 130 7.04 -10.50 15.83
C LEU A 130 8.16 -10.49 16.87
N ARG A 131 7.92 -9.93 18.08
CA ARG A 131 8.93 -9.94 19.15
C ARG A 131 9.30 -11.36 19.62
N LYS A 132 8.37 -12.32 19.60
CA LYS A 132 8.71 -13.72 19.94
C LYS A 132 9.55 -14.38 18.85
N MET A 133 9.24 -14.08 17.59
CA MET A 133 10.02 -14.53 16.44
C MET A 133 11.43 -13.92 16.47
N GLU A 134 11.55 -12.64 16.81
CA GLU A 134 12.84 -11.97 17.04
C GLU A 134 13.66 -12.64 18.16
N SER A 135 13.03 -12.85 19.31
CA SER A 135 13.67 -13.43 20.50
C SER A 135 14.12 -14.88 20.30
N ALA A 136 13.58 -15.56 19.29
CA ALA A 136 14.00 -16.92 18.94
C ALA A 136 15.35 -16.96 18.21
N GLY A 137 15.78 -15.84 17.60
CA GLY A 137 17.09 -15.72 16.94
C GLY A 137 17.26 -16.57 15.69
N ASN A 138 16.16 -17.03 15.08
CA ASN A 138 16.18 -17.80 13.83
C ASN A 138 16.47 -16.90 12.62
N LYS A 139 16.95 -17.50 11.53
CA LYS A 139 17.50 -16.78 10.37
C LYS A 139 16.43 -16.04 9.56
N VAL A 140 15.25 -16.65 9.43
CA VAL A 140 14.16 -16.16 8.57
C VAL A 140 12.84 -16.20 9.34
N ASN A 141 12.20 -15.03 9.45
CA ASN A 141 10.89 -14.85 10.07
C ASN A 141 9.88 -14.35 9.05
N ILE A 142 8.82 -15.10 8.81
CA ILE A 142 7.80 -14.76 7.82
C ILE A 142 6.48 -14.55 8.56
N VAL A 143 5.85 -13.39 8.41
CA VAL A 143 4.54 -13.07 8.97
C VAL A 143 3.60 -12.76 7.83
N ILE A 144 2.47 -13.48 7.75
CA ILE A 144 1.46 -13.33 6.71
C ILE A 144 0.13 -13.04 7.38
N LEU A 145 -0.43 -11.87 7.11
CA LEU A 145 -1.68 -11.41 7.68
C LEU A 145 -2.74 -11.31 6.57
N ASP A 146 -3.59 -12.33 6.46
CA ASP A 146 -4.84 -12.32 5.71
C ASP A 146 -5.98 -11.83 6.62
N ALA A 147 -5.73 -10.67 7.21
CA ALA A 147 -6.62 -10.03 8.17
C ALA A 147 -6.62 -8.54 7.89
N CYS A 148 -7.74 -8.04 7.42
CA CYS A 148 -8.10 -6.61 7.23
C CYS A 148 -9.58 -6.56 6.82
N ARG A 149 -10.36 -7.58 7.20
CA ARG A 149 -11.78 -7.69 6.82
C ARG A 149 -12.58 -6.88 7.83
N ASN A 150 -13.62 -6.19 7.36
CA ASN A 150 -14.60 -5.36 8.10
C ASN A 150 -14.35 -5.23 9.61
N ASN A 151 -14.27 -4.00 10.15
CA ASN A 151 -14.17 -3.81 11.60
C ASN A 151 -15.35 -4.54 12.29
N PRO A 152 -15.10 -5.62 13.07
CA PRO A 152 -16.17 -6.42 13.66
C PRO A 152 -16.84 -5.72 14.83
N PHE A 153 -16.30 -4.59 15.28
CA PHE A 153 -16.79 -3.88 16.45
C PHE A 153 -17.77 -2.76 16.09
N PRO A 154 -18.72 -2.43 16.98
CA PRO A 154 -19.71 -1.37 16.79
C PRO A 154 -19.11 -0.02 16.37
N SER A 155 -19.79 0.68 15.45
CA SER A 155 -19.37 2.00 14.91
C SER A 155 -19.20 3.10 15.96
N ARG A 156 -19.72 2.91 17.18
CA ARG A 156 -19.50 3.81 18.32
C ARG A 156 -18.04 3.84 18.80
N PHE A 157 -17.22 2.85 18.45
CA PHE A 157 -15.79 2.79 18.79
C PHE A 157 -14.95 3.57 17.76
N ARG A 158 -15.09 4.90 17.77
CA ARG A 158 -14.43 5.81 16.81
C ARG A 158 -12.90 5.72 16.77
N SER A 159 -12.25 5.14 17.77
CA SER A 159 -10.79 4.96 17.84
C SER A 159 -10.28 3.65 17.22
N VAL A 160 -11.17 2.76 16.75
CA VAL A 160 -10.80 1.51 16.09
C VAL A 160 -10.85 1.68 14.57
N GLU A 161 -9.69 1.66 13.95
CA GLU A 161 -9.52 1.87 12.51
C GLU A 161 -9.68 0.56 11.73
N ARG A 162 -10.19 0.67 10.50
CA ARG A 162 -10.30 -0.45 9.57
C ARG A 162 -8.93 -0.73 8.93
N GLY A 163 -8.67 -2.00 8.65
CA GLY A 163 -7.40 -2.45 8.09
C GLY A 163 -6.30 -2.55 9.15
N LEU A 164 -5.07 -2.80 8.68
CA LEU A 164 -3.88 -2.92 9.52
C LEU A 164 -2.88 -1.80 9.21
N ALA A 165 -2.14 -1.38 10.24
CA ALA A 165 -0.97 -0.54 10.14
C ALA A 165 0.19 -1.30 9.49
N ARG A 166 1.11 -0.56 8.89
CA ARG A 166 2.43 -1.10 8.55
C ARG A 166 3.20 -1.37 9.85
N MET A 167 3.64 -2.61 10.01
CA MET A 167 4.66 -2.99 11.00
C MET A 167 6.02 -3.10 10.33
N ASP A 168 7.05 -2.63 11.03
CA ASP A 168 8.44 -2.92 10.70
C ASP A 168 8.91 -4.14 11.51
N GLY A 169 9.55 -5.07 10.82
CA GLY A 169 10.10 -6.28 11.42
C GLY A 169 11.59 -6.13 11.74
N PRO A 170 12.10 -6.88 12.74
CA PRO A 170 13.54 -6.96 12.98
C PRO A 170 14.26 -7.56 11.77
N VAL A 171 15.58 -7.42 11.71
CA VAL A 171 16.42 -8.01 10.64
C VAL A 171 16.10 -9.50 10.45
N GLY A 172 16.00 -9.95 9.20
CA GLY A 172 15.62 -11.32 8.89
C GLY A 172 14.11 -11.56 8.88
N SER A 173 13.29 -10.51 8.78
CA SER A 173 11.83 -10.63 8.73
C SER A 173 11.24 -10.31 7.35
N PHE A 174 10.16 -10.98 7.00
CA PHE A 174 9.31 -10.71 5.85
C PHE A 174 7.87 -10.64 6.32
N ILE A 175 7.24 -9.47 6.20
CA ILE A 175 5.87 -9.25 6.66
C ILE A 175 5.00 -8.98 5.43
N ALA A 176 3.97 -9.78 5.22
CA ALA A 176 3.03 -9.68 4.11
C ALA A 176 1.61 -9.43 4.61
N TYR A 177 0.89 -8.55 3.92
CA TYR A 177 -0.48 -8.17 4.19
C TYR A 177 -1.33 -8.48 2.94
N ALA A 178 -2.53 -9.01 3.16
CA ALA A 178 -3.45 -9.32 2.06
C ALA A 178 -3.94 -8.07 1.29
N THR A 179 -3.81 -6.88 1.86
CA THR A 179 -4.19 -5.59 1.26
C THR A 179 -3.26 -4.48 1.77
N ALA A 180 -3.39 -3.28 1.19
CA ALA A 180 -2.56 -2.14 1.56
C ALA A 180 -2.88 -1.69 2.99
N PRO A 181 -1.92 -1.12 3.74
CA PRO A 181 -2.18 -0.60 5.07
C PRO A 181 -3.36 0.39 5.08
N GLY A 182 -4.27 0.24 6.04
CA GLY A 182 -5.51 1.02 6.14
C GLY A 182 -6.62 0.65 5.13
N ALA A 183 -6.38 -0.30 4.22
CA ALA A 183 -7.39 -0.81 3.30
C ALA A 183 -7.99 -2.15 3.80
N VAL A 184 -9.07 -2.62 3.16
CA VAL A 184 -9.71 -3.91 3.48
C VAL A 184 -9.43 -4.96 2.40
N ALA A 185 -9.44 -6.23 2.79
CA ALA A 185 -9.30 -7.36 1.88
C ALA A 185 -10.70 -7.89 1.50
N ALA A 186 -10.88 -8.31 0.25
CA ALA A 186 -12.11 -8.93 -0.23
C ALA A 186 -12.21 -10.38 0.28
N ASP A 187 -13.42 -10.79 0.64
CA ASP A 187 -13.69 -12.18 1.03
C ASP A 187 -13.58 -13.14 -0.18
N GLY A 188 -13.88 -12.64 -1.39
CA GLY A 188 -14.00 -13.45 -2.59
C GLY A 188 -15.25 -14.33 -2.57
N ASP A 189 -15.51 -15.06 -3.67
CA ASP A 189 -16.66 -15.99 -3.79
C ASP A 189 -16.26 -17.47 -3.67
N GLY A 190 -14.94 -17.73 -3.61
CA GLY A 190 -14.39 -19.07 -3.54
C GLY A 190 -14.39 -19.70 -2.15
N ARG A 191 -13.88 -20.94 -2.10
CA ARG A 191 -13.61 -21.69 -0.86
C ARG A 191 -12.62 -20.95 0.05
N ASN A 192 -11.60 -20.35 -0.54
CA ASN A 192 -10.57 -19.56 0.13
C ASN A 192 -10.77 -18.06 -0.13
N GLY A 193 -10.16 -17.22 0.72
CA GLY A 193 -10.00 -15.81 0.42
C GLY A 193 -9.14 -15.61 -0.82
N LEU A 194 -9.41 -14.57 -1.61
CA LEU A 194 -8.73 -14.33 -2.89
C LEU A 194 -7.19 -14.27 -2.75
N TYR A 195 -6.71 -13.61 -1.69
CA TYR A 195 -5.28 -13.52 -1.39
C TYR A 195 -4.68 -14.91 -1.12
N THR A 196 -5.30 -15.68 -0.23
CA THR A 196 -4.82 -17.02 0.12
C THR A 196 -4.91 -17.99 -1.06
N GLN A 197 -5.95 -17.91 -1.89
CA GLN A 197 -6.05 -18.69 -3.14
C GLN A 197 -4.82 -18.48 -4.03
N TYR A 198 -4.44 -17.23 -4.29
CA TYR A 198 -3.28 -16.92 -5.11
C TYR A 198 -1.96 -17.27 -4.44
N LEU A 199 -1.88 -17.11 -3.12
CA LEU A 199 -0.70 -17.50 -2.35
C LEU A 199 -0.45 -19.01 -2.40
N LEU A 200 -1.49 -19.84 -2.23
CA LEU A 200 -1.38 -21.31 -2.34
C LEU A 200 -0.86 -21.75 -3.71
N SER A 201 -1.32 -21.09 -4.78
CA SER A 201 -0.85 -21.35 -6.14
C SER A 201 0.62 -20.95 -6.33
N ALA A 202 1.01 -19.76 -5.87
CA ALA A 202 2.39 -19.27 -5.99
C ALA A 202 3.38 -20.10 -5.15
N LEU A 203 3.00 -20.54 -3.95
CA LEU A 203 3.80 -21.41 -3.09
C LEU A 203 4.09 -22.79 -3.70
N SER A 204 3.27 -23.23 -4.65
CA SER A 204 3.46 -24.52 -5.34
C SER A 204 4.51 -24.44 -6.46
N GLN A 205 4.97 -23.25 -6.82
CA GLN A 205 5.97 -23.06 -7.87
C GLN A 205 7.39 -23.21 -7.28
N PRO A 206 8.17 -24.21 -7.72
CA PRO A 206 9.51 -24.42 -7.20
C PRO A 206 10.50 -23.38 -7.73
N GLY A 207 11.51 -23.07 -6.91
CA GLY A 207 12.64 -22.21 -7.28
C GLY A 207 12.38 -20.71 -7.21
N LEU A 208 11.17 -20.29 -6.82
CA LEU A 208 10.87 -18.86 -6.64
C LEU A 208 11.40 -18.33 -5.32
N SER A 209 12.03 -17.15 -5.36
CA SER A 209 12.31 -16.38 -4.15
C SER A 209 11.00 -15.94 -3.50
N ILE A 210 11.03 -15.71 -2.19
CA ILE A 210 9.89 -15.17 -1.45
C ILE A 210 9.35 -13.87 -2.05
N GLU A 211 10.23 -12.95 -2.47
CA GLU A 211 9.85 -11.71 -3.15
C GLU A 211 9.10 -11.99 -4.46
N GLN A 212 9.54 -13.00 -5.23
CA GLN A 212 8.88 -13.40 -6.47
C GLN A 212 7.51 -14.01 -6.20
N VAL A 213 7.39 -14.88 -5.18
CA VAL A 213 6.11 -15.46 -4.74
C VAL A 213 5.10 -14.36 -4.44
N PHE A 214 5.44 -13.43 -3.54
CA PHE A 214 4.51 -12.38 -3.12
C PHE A 214 4.27 -11.33 -4.22
N LYS A 215 5.26 -11.04 -5.09
CA LYS A 215 5.05 -10.22 -6.29
C LYS A 215 4.02 -10.85 -7.24
N GLN A 216 4.07 -12.16 -7.47
CA GLN A 216 3.07 -12.85 -8.28
C GLN A 216 1.68 -12.76 -7.64
N VAL A 217 1.57 -12.99 -6.33
CA VAL A 217 0.31 -12.88 -5.59
C VAL A 217 -0.27 -11.47 -5.73
N ARG A 218 0.52 -10.43 -5.51
CA ARG A 218 0.09 -9.04 -5.67
C ARG A 218 -0.47 -8.77 -7.07
N ASN A 219 0.27 -9.18 -8.11
CA ASN A 219 -0.15 -8.95 -9.49
C ASN A 219 -1.50 -9.60 -9.80
N ARG A 220 -1.73 -10.83 -9.29
CA ARG A 220 -2.99 -11.54 -9.50
C ARG A 220 -4.15 -10.94 -8.71
N VAL A 221 -3.94 -10.58 -7.44
CA VAL A 221 -4.98 -9.95 -6.62
C VAL A 221 -5.36 -8.57 -7.19
N VAL A 222 -4.39 -7.76 -7.61
CA VAL A 222 -4.67 -6.45 -8.22
C VAL A 222 -5.46 -6.62 -9.52
N LEU A 223 -5.08 -7.59 -10.37
CA LEU A 223 -5.77 -7.86 -11.63
C LEU A 223 -7.23 -8.29 -11.41
N ASP A 224 -7.45 -9.27 -10.54
CA ASP A 224 -8.78 -9.85 -10.32
C ASP A 224 -9.74 -8.96 -9.53
N THR A 225 -9.20 -7.96 -8.82
CA THR A 225 -10.01 -6.99 -8.07
C THR A 225 -10.14 -5.65 -8.79
N ASP A 226 -9.66 -5.52 -10.03
CA ASP A 226 -9.60 -4.25 -10.77
C ASP A 226 -8.90 -3.14 -9.95
N GLY A 227 -7.85 -3.50 -9.21
CA GLY A 227 -7.09 -2.59 -8.35
C GLY A 227 -7.74 -2.25 -7.00
N LYS A 228 -8.90 -2.82 -6.67
CA LYS A 228 -9.59 -2.56 -5.38
C LYS A 228 -8.84 -3.14 -4.18
N GLN A 229 -8.05 -4.20 -4.38
CA GLN A 229 -7.21 -4.80 -3.34
C GLN A 229 -5.76 -4.88 -3.83
N THR A 230 -4.84 -4.31 -3.06
CA THR A 230 -3.41 -4.32 -3.39
C THR A 230 -2.61 -4.92 -2.24
N PRO A 231 -2.15 -6.18 -2.33
CA PRO A 231 -1.27 -6.76 -1.32
C PRO A 231 0.01 -5.96 -1.11
N TRP A 232 0.50 -5.97 0.13
CA TRP A 232 1.65 -5.17 0.54
C TRP A 232 2.63 -6.01 1.36
N GLU A 233 3.93 -5.72 1.26
CA GLU A 233 4.97 -6.40 2.03
C GLU A 233 6.01 -5.42 2.58
N SER A 234 6.67 -5.83 3.65
CA SER A 234 7.82 -5.18 4.26
C SER A 234 8.88 -6.25 4.49
N SER A 235 10.08 -6.08 3.94
CA SER A 235 11.15 -7.07 4.03
C SER A 235 12.43 -6.47 4.62
N SER A 236 13.03 -7.21 5.53
CA SER A 236 14.36 -7.03 6.09
C SER A 236 15.19 -8.33 5.98
N LEU A 237 14.77 -9.26 5.10
CA LEU A 237 15.46 -10.53 4.89
C LEU A 237 16.90 -10.31 4.44
N MET A 238 17.78 -11.18 4.93
CA MET A 238 19.17 -11.23 4.53
C MET A 238 19.42 -12.51 3.76
N GLY A 239 19.66 -12.38 2.45
CA GLY A 239 19.84 -13.52 1.54
C GLY A 239 18.53 -13.98 0.92
N GLU A 240 18.62 -15.05 0.13
CA GLU A 240 17.47 -15.60 -0.59
C GLU A 240 16.77 -16.68 0.24
N PHE A 241 15.45 -16.63 0.28
CA PHE A 241 14.61 -17.71 0.80
C PHE A 241 13.68 -18.23 -0.30
N VAL A 242 13.63 -19.56 -0.43
CA VAL A 242 12.74 -20.28 -1.36
C VAL A 242 11.89 -21.28 -0.58
N PHE A 243 10.59 -21.31 -0.86
CA PHE A 243 9.67 -22.24 -0.21
C PHE A 243 9.90 -23.67 -0.69
N ALA A 244 9.82 -23.88 -2.01
CA ALA A 244 10.11 -25.14 -2.68
C ALA A 244 11.42 -25.05 -3.47
N ALA A 245 12.37 -25.93 -3.22
CA ALA A 245 13.57 -26.06 -4.05
C ALA A 245 13.21 -26.76 -5.38
N SER A 246 13.79 -26.33 -6.51
CA SER A 246 13.62 -27.02 -7.79
C SER A 246 14.29 -28.39 -7.79
N ALA A 247 13.53 -29.43 -8.12
CA ALA A 247 13.97 -30.84 -8.14
C ALA A 247 15.06 -31.16 -9.19
N ASN A 248 15.48 -30.20 -10.02
CA ASN A 248 16.45 -30.40 -11.08
C ASN A 248 17.91 -30.10 -10.69
N ARG A 249 18.26 -30.24 -9.40
CA ARG A 249 19.65 -30.43 -8.97
C ARG A 249 19.86 -31.85 -8.45
N VAL A 250 19.71 -32.82 -9.34
CA VAL A 250 20.52 -34.05 -9.25
C VAL A 250 21.95 -33.63 -9.59
N VAL A 251 22.74 -33.30 -8.57
CA VAL A 251 24.19 -33.23 -8.73
C VAL A 251 24.64 -34.69 -8.80
N ASN A 252 24.71 -35.24 -10.01
CA ASN A 252 25.57 -36.38 -10.27
C ASN A 252 27.00 -35.88 -10.00
N ALA A 253 27.53 -36.27 -8.85
CA ALA A 253 28.94 -36.13 -8.54
C ALA A 253 29.69 -37.15 -9.39
N ASP A 254 30.08 -36.74 -10.60
CA ASP A 254 31.29 -37.24 -11.25
C ASP A 254 32.37 -36.15 -11.10
N PRO A 255 33.64 -36.52 -10.86
CA PRO A 255 34.67 -35.58 -10.43
C PRO A 255 35.21 -34.81 -11.63
N THR A 256 34.50 -33.77 -12.04
CA THR A 256 35.04 -32.71 -12.92
C THR A 256 35.80 -31.71 -12.04
N PRO A 257 36.98 -31.22 -12.47
CA PRO A 257 38.00 -30.67 -11.58
C PRO A 257 37.44 -29.50 -10.81
N ALA A 258 37.83 -29.42 -9.52
CA ALA A 258 37.47 -28.34 -8.62
C ALA A 258 37.47 -26.99 -9.35
N LEU A 259 36.26 -26.51 -9.66
CA LEU A 259 36.07 -25.10 -9.95
C LEU A 259 36.53 -24.41 -8.68
N VAL A 260 37.68 -23.76 -8.78
CA VAL A 260 38.16 -22.81 -7.81
C VAL A 260 37.00 -21.86 -7.57
N VAL A 261 36.28 -22.05 -6.47
CA VAL A 261 35.35 -21.05 -5.97
C VAL A 261 36.23 -19.83 -5.76
N PRO A 262 36.06 -18.75 -6.54
CA PRO A 262 36.87 -17.56 -6.32
C PRO A 262 36.63 -17.18 -4.86
N PRO A 263 37.70 -16.89 -4.10
CA PRO A 263 37.57 -16.57 -2.68
C PRO A 263 36.47 -15.52 -2.53
N VAL A 264 35.54 -15.74 -1.59
CA VAL A 264 34.53 -14.74 -1.20
C VAL A 264 35.30 -13.47 -0.92
N GLN A 265 35.30 -12.56 -1.91
CA GLN A 265 36.05 -11.32 -1.79
C GLN A 265 35.41 -10.57 -0.62
N PRO A 266 36.21 -9.96 0.28
CA PRO A 266 35.66 -9.18 1.37
C PRO A 266 34.63 -8.22 0.80
N THR A 267 33.43 -8.22 1.40
CA THR A 267 32.36 -7.32 0.99
C THR A 267 32.86 -5.91 1.22
N ARG A 268 33.26 -5.22 0.14
CA ARG A 268 33.73 -3.84 0.23
C ARG A 268 32.67 -3.01 0.95
N VAL A 269 33.12 -2.25 1.92
CA VAL A 269 32.29 -1.31 2.68
C VAL A 269 32.67 0.08 2.22
N GLY A 270 31.76 0.77 1.54
CA GLY A 270 31.94 2.15 1.11
C GLY A 270 30.93 3.09 1.76
N HIS A 271 31.05 4.37 1.46
CA HIS A 271 30.13 5.40 1.92
C HIS A 271 29.57 6.16 0.71
N ILE A 272 28.30 6.54 0.75
CA ILE A 272 27.65 7.31 -0.31
C ILE A 272 27.12 8.61 0.29
N GLN A 273 27.55 9.73 -0.27
CA GLN A 273 26.95 11.04 -0.01
C GLN A 273 26.02 11.37 -1.17
N VAL A 274 24.73 11.51 -0.88
CA VAL A 274 23.73 11.92 -1.87
C VAL A 274 23.52 13.42 -1.74
N ILE A 275 23.65 14.15 -2.83
CA ILE A 275 23.37 15.59 -2.89
C ILE A 275 22.25 15.79 -3.90
N SER A 276 21.06 16.16 -3.45
CA SER A 276 19.90 16.38 -4.31
C SER A 276 19.57 17.86 -4.45
N ASN A 277 19.14 18.26 -5.64
CA ASN A 277 18.54 19.58 -5.90
C ASN A 277 17.17 19.78 -5.23
N VAL A 278 16.56 18.73 -4.68
CA VAL A 278 15.25 18.79 -4.00
C VAL A 278 15.44 18.43 -2.52
N PRO A 279 15.23 19.37 -1.59
CA PRO A 279 15.25 19.08 -0.16
C PRO A 279 14.19 18.04 0.20
N GLN A 280 14.45 17.26 1.25
CA GLN A 280 13.53 16.22 1.74
C GLN A 280 13.22 15.09 0.74
N ALA A 281 13.95 14.99 -0.37
CA ALA A 281 13.90 13.84 -1.26
C ALA A 281 14.30 12.54 -0.51
N GLU A 282 13.52 11.49 -0.72
CA GLU A 282 13.72 10.17 -0.12
C GLU A 282 14.83 9.42 -0.84
N VAL A 283 15.73 8.82 -0.07
CA VAL A 283 16.88 8.07 -0.57
C VAL A 283 16.73 6.60 -0.20
N VAL A 284 16.83 5.74 -1.21
CA VAL A 284 16.83 4.28 -1.09
C VAL A 284 18.14 3.76 -1.67
N ILE A 285 18.85 2.91 -0.95
CA ILE A 285 20.07 2.26 -1.44
C ILE A 285 19.96 0.75 -1.26
N ASN A 286 20.11 -0.01 -2.35
CA ASN A 286 19.92 -1.47 -2.41
C ASN A 286 18.55 -1.88 -1.87
N SER A 287 17.49 -1.22 -2.33
CA SER A 287 16.11 -1.42 -1.85
C SER A 287 15.86 -1.14 -0.36
N VAL A 288 16.83 -0.55 0.36
CA VAL A 288 16.69 -0.15 1.77
C VAL A 288 16.54 1.37 1.86
N GLN A 289 15.45 1.86 2.44
CA GLN A 289 15.25 3.29 2.70
C GLN A 289 16.30 3.78 3.72
N ARG A 290 17.09 4.79 3.33
CA ARG A 290 18.19 5.33 4.13
C ARG A 290 17.84 6.63 4.86
N GLY A 291 16.78 7.30 4.43
CA GLY A 291 16.31 8.55 5.02
C GLY A 291 15.92 9.56 3.95
N LYS A 292 15.83 10.82 4.34
CA LYS A 292 15.60 11.96 3.45
C LYS A 292 16.84 12.83 3.43
N VAL A 293 17.12 13.47 2.30
CA VAL A 293 18.12 14.54 2.27
C VAL A 293 17.66 15.69 3.17
N ASP A 294 18.61 16.32 3.86
CA ASP A 294 18.37 17.40 4.80
C ASP A 294 17.93 18.71 4.11
N GLY A 295 17.85 19.80 4.87
CA GLY A 295 17.48 21.13 4.35
C GLY A 295 18.48 21.67 3.31
N ASP A 296 19.73 21.21 3.35
CA ASP A 296 20.79 21.57 2.41
C ASP A 296 20.87 20.61 1.22
N GLY A 297 19.95 19.64 1.15
CA GLY A 297 19.87 18.66 0.06
C GLY A 297 20.86 17.52 0.20
N VAL A 298 21.47 17.30 1.38
CA VAL A 298 22.50 16.28 1.56
C VAL A 298 22.01 15.10 2.41
N LEU A 299 22.41 13.87 2.06
CA LEU A 299 22.29 12.70 2.94
C LEU A 299 23.60 11.89 2.90
N ASN A 300 24.19 11.69 4.08
CA ASN A 300 25.40 10.90 4.25
C ASN A 300 25.07 9.46 4.68
N VAL A 301 25.26 8.49 3.80
CA VAL A 301 25.00 7.07 4.07
C VAL A 301 26.31 6.30 4.21
N SER A 302 26.65 5.96 5.45
CA SER A 302 27.86 5.19 5.76
C SER A 302 27.60 3.68 5.73
N ARG A 303 28.68 2.91 5.52
CA ARG A 303 28.70 1.44 5.62
C ARG A 303 27.79 0.74 4.59
N VAL A 304 27.76 1.24 3.36
CA VAL A 304 27.10 0.57 2.24
C VAL A 304 27.97 -0.61 1.80
N ARG A 305 27.40 -1.81 1.78
CA ARG A 305 28.14 -3.04 1.48
C ARG A 305 27.91 -3.48 0.04
N GLY A 306 28.98 -3.87 -0.64
CA GLY A 306 28.94 -4.42 -2.00
C GLY A 306 30.06 -3.87 -2.87
N LYS A 307 30.22 -4.40 -4.08
CA LYS A 307 31.07 -3.78 -5.10
C LYS A 307 30.37 -2.58 -5.75
N ARG A 308 29.05 -2.63 -5.82
CA ARG A 308 28.19 -1.59 -6.38
C ARG A 308 26.91 -1.48 -5.56
N ALA A 309 26.26 -0.33 -5.60
CA ALA A 309 25.02 -0.07 -4.91
C ALA A 309 24.02 0.61 -5.84
N GLU A 310 22.77 0.14 -5.85
CA GLU A 310 21.68 0.80 -6.57
C GLU A 310 21.12 1.93 -5.69
N LEU A 311 21.30 3.17 -6.11
CA LEU A 311 20.76 4.36 -5.48
C LEU A 311 19.49 4.78 -6.21
N THR A 312 18.38 4.91 -5.48
CA THR A 312 17.15 5.52 -5.96
C THR A 312 16.80 6.73 -5.09
N VAL A 313 16.48 7.85 -5.74
CA VAL A 313 16.04 9.08 -5.07
C VAL A 313 14.68 9.51 -5.61
N THR A 314 13.74 9.79 -4.72
CA THR A 314 12.36 10.16 -5.09
C THR A 314 11.90 11.41 -4.35
N ALA A 315 11.08 12.22 -5.02
CA ALA A 315 10.41 13.37 -4.41
C ALA A 315 9.05 13.59 -5.06
N LYS A 316 8.07 14.08 -4.30
CA LYS A 316 6.72 14.35 -4.80
C LYS A 316 6.76 15.39 -5.93
N GLY A 317 6.19 15.06 -7.09
CA GLY A 317 6.18 15.95 -8.27
C GLY A 317 7.42 15.86 -9.16
N TYR A 318 8.34 14.93 -8.87
CA TYR A 318 9.56 14.69 -9.63
C TYR A 318 9.61 13.24 -10.13
N LEU A 319 10.28 13.02 -11.27
CA LEU A 319 10.54 11.67 -11.74
C LEU A 319 11.57 10.99 -10.82
N PRO A 320 11.41 9.69 -10.50
CA PRO A 320 12.38 8.97 -9.70
C PRO A 320 13.72 8.91 -10.46
N TYR A 321 14.81 9.14 -9.72
CA TYR A 321 16.17 9.01 -10.22
C TYR A 321 16.77 7.71 -9.72
N THR A 322 17.37 6.91 -10.62
CA THR A 322 18.09 5.68 -10.24
C THR A 322 19.47 5.67 -10.89
N GLN A 323 20.50 5.33 -10.11
CA GLN A 323 21.88 5.16 -10.57
C GLN A 323 22.56 4.01 -9.83
N GLU A 324 23.39 3.24 -10.55
CA GLU A 324 24.33 2.29 -9.93
C GLU A 324 25.65 3.00 -9.57
N VAL A 325 26.05 2.89 -8.30
CA VAL A 325 27.23 3.55 -7.72
C VAL A 325 28.28 2.50 -7.42
N GLU A 326 29.49 2.62 -7.98
CA GLU A 326 30.60 1.73 -7.62
C GLU A 326 31.14 2.10 -6.24
N LEU A 327 31.27 1.10 -5.36
CA LEU A 327 31.73 1.31 -3.99
C LEU A 327 33.24 1.10 -3.90
N ILE A 328 33.93 2.14 -3.43
CA ILE A 328 35.34 2.09 -3.08
C ILE A 328 35.46 1.88 -1.57
N GLU A 329 36.33 0.95 -1.18
CA GLU A 329 36.50 0.53 0.21
C GLU A 329 36.94 1.71 1.09
N ASN A 330 36.19 1.93 2.17
CA ASN A 330 36.37 3.00 3.16
C ASN A 330 36.42 4.42 2.58
N GLN A 331 35.90 4.63 1.36
CA GLN A 331 35.85 5.94 0.71
C GLN A 331 34.41 6.44 0.52
N TRP A 332 34.26 7.76 0.51
CA TRP A 332 33.02 8.44 0.17
C TRP A 332 32.89 8.59 -1.34
N GLN A 333 31.74 8.17 -1.86
CA GLN A 333 31.30 8.43 -3.21
C GLN A 333 30.20 9.46 -3.17
N GLN A 334 30.48 10.63 -3.76
CA GLN A 334 29.51 11.70 -3.87
C GLN A 334 28.67 11.50 -5.14
N VAL A 335 27.35 11.54 -4.98
CA VAL A 335 26.41 11.44 -6.09
C VAL A 335 25.53 12.68 -6.12
N ASN A 336 25.68 13.48 -7.16
CA ASN A 336 24.88 14.67 -7.40
C ASN A 336 23.62 14.27 -8.18
N VAL A 337 22.48 14.32 -7.51
CA VAL A 337 21.16 13.93 -8.03
C VAL A 337 20.39 15.18 -8.43
N ASN A 338 20.15 15.30 -9.74
CA ASN A 338 19.28 16.33 -10.28
C ASN A 338 17.92 15.70 -10.65
N LEU A 339 16.99 15.71 -9.70
CA LEU A 339 15.62 15.30 -9.92
C LEU A 339 14.97 16.27 -10.92
N ARG A 340 14.49 15.70 -12.03
CA ARG A 340 13.69 16.44 -13.00
C ARG A 340 12.27 16.48 -12.50
N SER A 341 11.69 17.67 -12.42
CA SER A 341 10.25 17.78 -12.21
C SER A 341 9.55 16.95 -13.29
N VAL A 342 8.45 16.31 -12.93
CA VAL A 342 7.53 15.83 -13.96
C VAL A 342 7.08 17.10 -14.69
N GLU A 343 7.56 17.34 -15.90
CA GLU A 343 7.17 18.52 -16.68
C GLU A 343 5.65 18.50 -16.84
N LYS A 344 4.97 19.36 -16.06
CA LYS A 344 3.55 19.60 -16.21
C LYS A 344 3.34 20.41 -17.47
N LYS A 345 2.73 19.82 -18.49
CA LYS A 345 2.28 20.56 -19.67
C LYS A 345 0.83 20.98 -19.48
N CYS A 346 0.60 22.26 -19.17
CA CYS A 346 -0.71 22.88 -19.34
C CYS A 346 -0.83 23.37 -20.79
N PHE A 347 -1.81 22.86 -21.54
CA PHE A 347 -2.13 23.33 -22.89
C PHE A 347 -3.48 24.05 -22.87
N VAL A 348 -3.48 25.36 -22.67
CA VAL A 348 -4.70 26.18 -22.85
C VAL A 348 -4.32 27.42 -23.65
N ASP A 349 -4.80 27.50 -24.89
CA ASP A 349 -4.54 28.59 -25.83
C ASP A 349 -5.29 29.87 -25.43
N LYS A 350 -4.72 31.04 -25.77
CA LYS A 350 -5.31 32.40 -25.61
C LYS A 350 -6.61 32.60 -26.40
N LYS A 351 -6.97 31.64 -27.26
CA LYS A 351 -8.25 31.61 -27.99
C LYS A 351 -9.38 30.87 -27.26
N THR A 352 -9.21 30.51 -26.00
CA THR A 352 -10.30 29.89 -25.22
C THR A 352 -11.49 30.84 -25.16
N VAL A 353 -12.45 30.65 -26.06
CA VAL A 353 -13.73 31.35 -26.04
C VAL A 353 -14.49 30.74 -24.88
N LEU A 354 -14.65 31.53 -23.83
CA LEU A 354 -15.42 31.15 -22.68
C LEU A 354 -16.91 31.17 -23.04
N ASP A 355 -17.38 30.09 -23.65
CA ASP A 355 -18.80 29.89 -23.95
C ASP A 355 -19.47 29.23 -22.74
N ALA A 356 -19.69 30.01 -21.69
CA ALA A 356 -20.35 29.52 -20.48
C ALA A 356 -21.84 29.25 -20.78
N GLN A 357 -22.21 27.98 -20.97
CA GLN A 357 -23.62 27.57 -20.95
C GLN A 357 -24.11 27.54 -19.50
N ILE A 358 -24.79 28.62 -19.10
CA ILE A 358 -25.29 28.81 -17.73
C ILE A 358 -26.70 28.23 -17.60
N GLU A 359 -26.82 27.10 -16.90
CA GLU A 359 -28.09 26.52 -16.50
C GLU A 359 -28.40 26.90 -15.03
N LEU A 360 -29.54 27.54 -14.82
CA LEU A 360 -30.03 27.96 -13.49
C LEU A 360 -31.19 27.04 -13.08
N ARG A 361 -30.94 26.16 -12.11
CA ARG A 361 -31.98 25.30 -11.50
C ARG A 361 -32.33 25.81 -10.10
N GLY A 362 -33.61 25.80 -9.77
CA GLY A 362 -34.12 26.22 -8.48
C GLY A 362 -35.47 25.57 -8.23
N THR A 363 -35.65 24.98 -7.05
CA THR A 363 -36.73 24.04 -6.76
C THR A 363 -38.04 24.65 -6.29
N ASN A 364 -38.16 25.97 -5.99
CA ASN A 364 -39.46 26.53 -5.57
C ASN A 364 -39.73 28.04 -5.79
N GLN A 365 -39.07 28.71 -6.74
CA GLN A 365 -39.61 29.88 -7.45
C GLN A 365 -38.72 30.15 -8.66
N LYS A 366 -39.30 30.23 -9.86
CA LYS A 366 -38.53 30.57 -11.07
C LYS A 366 -38.03 32.01 -10.93
N LEU A 367 -36.71 32.21 -10.89
CA LEU A 367 -36.10 33.52 -11.16
C LEU A 367 -36.78 34.14 -12.39
N THR A 368 -37.19 35.41 -12.29
CA THR A 368 -37.82 36.09 -13.43
C THR A 368 -36.83 36.18 -14.60
N ALA A 369 -37.32 36.28 -15.83
CA ALA A 369 -36.47 36.39 -17.02
C ALA A 369 -35.46 37.54 -16.89
N ILE A 370 -35.86 38.65 -16.27
CA ILE A 370 -35.01 39.82 -16.01
C ILE A 370 -33.87 39.46 -15.04
N GLN A 371 -34.17 38.78 -13.94
CA GLN A 371 -33.16 38.35 -12.96
C GLN A 371 -32.19 37.33 -13.55
N LYS A 372 -32.66 36.40 -14.39
CA LYS A 372 -31.81 35.45 -15.12
C LYS A 372 -30.88 36.16 -16.10
N THR A 373 -31.38 37.15 -16.84
CA THR A 373 -30.57 37.94 -17.80
C THR A 373 -29.54 38.81 -17.10
N GLN A 374 -29.92 39.49 -16.00
CA GLN A 374 -28.99 40.28 -15.19
C GLN A 374 -27.89 39.42 -14.57
N LEU A 375 -28.25 38.24 -14.05
CA LEU A 375 -27.28 37.30 -13.48
C LEU A 375 -26.32 36.75 -14.55
N LYS A 376 -26.82 36.38 -15.73
CA LYS A 376 -25.99 35.98 -16.87
C LYS A 376 -25.03 37.08 -17.30
N SER A 377 -25.49 38.34 -17.34
CA SER A 377 -24.66 39.49 -17.68
C SER A 377 -23.56 39.75 -16.64
N LEU A 378 -23.89 39.70 -15.35
CA LEU A 378 -22.92 39.88 -14.26
C LEU A 378 -21.85 38.76 -14.24
N LEU A 379 -22.25 37.54 -14.55
CA LEU A 379 -21.32 36.40 -14.68
C LEU A 379 -20.38 36.59 -15.87
N LYS A 380 -20.95 36.91 -17.04
CA LYS A 380 -20.19 37.17 -18.27
C LYS A 380 -19.19 38.32 -18.08
N ASP A 381 -19.59 39.37 -17.38
CA ASP A 381 -18.74 40.51 -17.01
C ASP A 381 -17.63 40.16 -16.01
N ALA A 382 -17.91 39.30 -15.03
CA ALA A 382 -16.90 38.84 -14.08
C ALA A 382 -15.87 37.93 -14.76
N LEU A 383 -16.31 37.12 -15.72
CA LEU A 383 -15.46 36.24 -16.49
C LEU A 383 -14.62 36.99 -17.54
N SER A 384 -15.18 38.03 -18.16
CA SER A 384 -14.47 38.86 -19.15
C SER A 384 -13.46 39.83 -18.54
N ARG A 385 -13.71 40.33 -17.32
CA ARG A 385 -12.80 41.24 -16.60
C ARG A 385 -11.60 40.55 -15.96
N ASN A 386 -11.72 39.27 -15.65
CA ASN A 386 -10.61 38.46 -15.14
C ASN A 386 -9.82 37.90 -16.33
N GLN A 387 -8.98 38.73 -16.96
CA GLN A 387 -8.05 38.31 -18.01
C GLN A 387 -7.15 37.19 -17.47
N LEU A 388 -7.53 35.93 -17.70
CA LEU A 388 -6.73 34.76 -17.37
C LEU A 388 -5.59 34.67 -18.39
N SER A 389 -4.47 35.31 -18.11
CA SER A 389 -3.26 35.19 -18.90
C SER A 389 -2.58 33.85 -18.61
N VAL A 390 -2.79 32.87 -19.48
CA VAL A 390 -2.08 31.58 -19.49
C VAL A 390 -0.82 31.71 -20.36
N VAL A 391 0.34 31.30 -19.85
CA VAL A 391 1.62 31.28 -20.59
C VAL A 391 1.70 29.98 -21.39
N ALA A 392 2.00 30.06 -22.69
CA ALA A 392 1.89 28.98 -23.67
C ALA A 392 3.25 28.56 -24.26
N ASP A 393 3.39 27.28 -24.59
CA ASP A 393 4.24 26.82 -25.71
C ASP A 393 3.58 25.66 -26.50
N ASN A 394 3.12 26.02 -27.70
CA ASN A 394 2.90 25.27 -28.94
C ASN A 394 2.50 23.78 -28.89
N LYS A 395 1.19 23.49 -28.98
CA LYS A 395 0.51 22.72 -30.07
C LYS A 395 -1.02 22.66 -29.84
N GLN A 396 -1.77 22.60 -30.95
CA GLN A 396 -3.19 22.99 -31.11
C GLN A 396 -4.24 22.09 -30.41
N GLY A 397 -5.12 22.71 -29.61
CA GLY A 397 -6.38 22.14 -29.08
C GLY A 397 -7.38 23.24 -28.72
N GLU A 398 -8.70 23.01 -28.94
CA GLU A 398 -9.79 23.93 -28.59
C GLU A 398 -10.58 23.35 -27.38
N TYR A 399 -10.79 24.14 -26.32
CA TYR A 399 -11.43 23.71 -25.07
C TYR A 399 -12.55 24.67 -24.64
N LYS A 400 -13.59 24.15 -23.98
CA LYS A 400 -14.76 24.91 -23.48
C LYS A 400 -14.88 24.73 -21.97
N VAL A 401 -15.12 25.82 -21.25
CA VAL A 401 -15.49 25.77 -19.82
C VAL A 401 -17.00 25.93 -19.71
N GLN A 402 -17.67 24.90 -19.20
CA GLN A 402 -19.09 24.91 -18.90
C GLN A 402 -19.31 25.24 -17.41
N ALA A 403 -20.25 26.12 -17.11
CA ALA A 403 -20.51 26.59 -15.76
C ALA A 403 -22.00 26.48 -15.44
N SER A 404 -22.36 25.63 -14.49
CA SER A 404 -23.72 25.45 -14.00
C SER A 404 -23.85 26.00 -12.59
N ILE A 405 -24.88 26.81 -12.33
CA ILE A 405 -25.08 27.42 -11.01
C ILE A 405 -26.50 27.07 -10.54
N SER A 406 -26.61 26.26 -9.48
CA SER A 406 -27.89 25.94 -8.83
C SER A 406 -28.08 26.83 -7.61
N ILE A 407 -29.30 27.28 -7.35
CA ILE A 407 -29.64 28.06 -6.15
C ILE A 407 -30.81 27.35 -5.46
N ASP A 408 -30.55 26.75 -4.30
CA ASP A 408 -31.57 26.01 -3.55
C ASP A 408 -31.98 26.76 -2.26
N GLU A 409 -33.26 26.63 -1.93
CA GLU A 409 -34.00 27.22 -0.79
C GLU A 409 -33.90 28.74 -0.55
N VAL A 410 -35.00 29.43 -0.90
CA VAL A 410 -35.34 30.77 -0.37
C VAL A 410 -36.52 30.60 0.59
N PRO A 411 -36.33 30.72 1.92
CA PRO A 411 -37.45 30.61 2.85
C PRO A 411 -38.43 31.78 2.65
N VAL A 412 -39.68 31.45 2.34
CA VAL A 412 -40.75 32.42 2.09
C VAL A 412 -41.24 33.02 3.40
N LYS A 413 -41.08 34.33 3.58
CA LYS A 413 -42.12 35.16 4.18
C LYS A 413 -42.18 36.53 3.49
N VAL A 414 -43.38 36.87 3.05
CA VAL A 414 -43.71 37.99 2.17
C VAL A 414 -43.74 39.32 2.95
N LEU A 415 -43.28 40.37 2.26
CA LEU A 415 -43.39 41.83 2.48
C LEU A 415 -42.12 42.54 2.96
N LYS A 416 -41.58 43.36 2.03
CA LYS A 416 -40.43 44.29 2.10
C LYS A 416 -39.04 43.64 2.06
N THR A 417 -38.51 43.58 0.84
CA THR A 417 -37.09 43.69 0.46
C THR A 417 -36.05 43.50 1.58
N SER A 418 -35.80 42.26 1.97
CA SER A 418 -34.51 41.80 2.51
C SER A 418 -34.50 40.28 2.57
N PHE A 419 -33.59 39.64 1.83
CA PHE A 419 -33.35 38.20 1.94
C PHE A 419 -32.40 37.94 3.13
N LYS A 420 -32.54 36.83 3.88
CA LYS A 420 -31.66 36.56 5.04
C LYS A 420 -30.50 35.62 4.72
N THR A 421 -30.67 34.64 3.84
CA THR A 421 -29.62 33.69 3.43
C THR A 421 -29.98 33.08 2.07
N VAL A 422 -28.97 32.81 1.24
CA VAL A 422 -29.11 32.12 -0.05
C VAL A 422 -28.07 31.01 -0.13
N ASP A 423 -28.49 29.80 -0.53
CA ASP A 423 -27.59 28.69 -0.84
C ASP A 423 -27.37 28.61 -2.35
N ILE A 424 -26.10 28.58 -2.77
CA ILE A 424 -25.66 28.65 -4.16
C ILE A 424 -24.64 27.54 -4.40
N SER A 425 -24.95 26.61 -5.29
CA SER A 425 -24.01 25.62 -5.82
C SER A 425 -23.46 26.12 -7.16
N ILE A 426 -22.13 26.08 -7.32
CA ILE A 426 -21.42 26.39 -8.55
C ILE A 426 -20.67 25.14 -8.98
N VAL A 427 -21.02 24.62 -10.16
CA VAL A 427 -20.33 23.52 -10.83
C VAL A 427 -19.62 24.09 -12.05
N LEU A 428 -18.32 23.88 -12.15
CA LEU A 428 -17.53 24.20 -13.33
C LEU A 428 -16.94 22.93 -13.92
N GLU A 429 -17.05 22.76 -15.22
CA GLU A 429 -16.54 21.64 -15.99
C GLU A 429 -15.63 22.16 -17.10
N LEU A 430 -14.43 21.59 -17.23
CA LEU A 430 -13.56 21.80 -18.38
C LEU A 430 -13.82 20.67 -19.38
N ILE A 431 -14.18 21.02 -20.61
CA ILE A 431 -14.63 20.05 -21.63
C ILE A 431 -13.78 20.21 -22.88
N ASP A 432 -13.31 19.09 -23.43
CA ASP A 432 -12.66 19.03 -24.74
C ASP A 432 -13.70 19.25 -25.85
N ILE A 433 -13.51 20.25 -26.72
CA ILE A 433 -14.52 20.61 -27.73
C ILE A 433 -14.66 19.55 -28.81
N LYS A 434 -13.59 18.81 -29.12
CA LYS A 434 -13.59 17.83 -30.21
C LYS A 434 -14.24 16.51 -29.79
N THR A 435 -14.06 16.12 -28.54
CA THR A 435 -14.48 14.82 -28.01
C THR A 435 -15.69 14.91 -27.08
N GLY A 436 -15.98 16.09 -26.52
CA GLY A 436 -17.03 16.29 -25.52
C GLY A 436 -16.70 15.74 -24.13
N ALA A 437 -15.46 15.26 -23.91
CA ALA A 437 -15.04 14.68 -22.64
C ALA A 437 -14.82 15.77 -21.56
N ILE A 438 -15.32 15.52 -20.35
CA ILE A 438 -15.04 16.36 -19.18
C ILE A 438 -13.63 16.02 -18.68
N LEU A 439 -12.72 16.98 -18.78
CA LEU A 439 -11.31 16.85 -18.38
C LEU A 439 -11.09 17.15 -16.91
N ALA A 440 -11.90 18.04 -16.32
CA ALA A 440 -11.88 18.38 -14.91
C ALA A 440 -13.23 18.96 -14.49
N GLN A 441 -13.61 18.77 -13.22
CA GLN A 441 -14.88 19.27 -12.69
C GLN A 441 -14.72 19.70 -11.23
N VAL A 442 -15.15 20.92 -10.91
CA VAL A 442 -15.18 21.46 -9.55
C VAL A 442 -16.61 21.81 -9.18
N ASN A 443 -17.07 21.31 -8.04
CA ASN A 443 -18.33 21.70 -7.42
C ASN A 443 -18.07 22.45 -6.10
N LYS A 444 -18.70 23.60 -5.90
CA LYS A 444 -18.64 24.40 -4.68
C LYS A 444 -20.00 24.92 -4.27
N GLU A 445 -20.36 24.66 -3.03
CA GLU A 445 -21.58 25.17 -2.40
C GLU A 445 -21.26 26.35 -1.47
N TYR A 446 -22.11 27.37 -1.51
CA TYR A 446 -21.97 28.60 -0.76
C TYR A 446 -23.29 28.95 -0.07
N ARG A 447 -23.25 29.13 1.24
CA ARG A 447 -24.35 29.72 2.02
C ARG A 447 -23.96 31.14 2.41
N LYS A 448 -24.72 32.15 1.98
CA LYS A 448 -24.40 33.56 2.29
C LYS A 448 -25.60 34.38 2.70
N ALA A 449 -25.45 35.14 3.78
CA ALA A 449 -26.40 36.15 4.25
C ALA A 449 -26.09 37.52 3.64
N GLY A 450 -27.12 38.31 3.30
CA GLY A 450 -26.91 39.65 2.74
C GLY A 450 -28.20 40.40 2.47
N THR A 451 -28.12 41.73 2.36
CA THR A 451 -29.28 42.64 2.31
C THR A 451 -30.07 42.54 1.00
N SER A 452 -29.47 42.07 -0.09
CA SER A 452 -30.13 41.77 -1.38
C SER A 452 -29.45 40.63 -2.13
N THR A 453 -30.22 39.88 -2.93
CA THR A 453 -29.70 38.77 -3.77
C THR A 453 -28.59 39.23 -4.72
N ASP A 454 -28.73 40.44 -5.26
CA ASP A 454 -27.75 41.05 -6.16
C ASP A 454 -26.41 41.36 -5.45
N ALA A 455 -26.44 41.84 -4.21
CA ALA A 455 -25.22 42.05 -3.42
C ALA A 455 -24.51 40.73 -3.10
N ILE A 456 -25.27 39.69 -2.71
CA ILE A 456 -24.74 38.35 -2.42
C ILE A 456 -24.07 37.75 -3.66
N LEU A 457 -24.73 37.82 -4.81
CA LEU A 457 -24.22 37.33 -6.08
C LEU A 457 -22.95 38.07 -6.49
N ARG A 458 -22.92 39.41 -6.42
CA ARG A 458 -21.70 40.17 -6.75
C ARG A 458 -20.52 39.80 -5.85
N THR A 459 -20.73 39.55 -4.56
CA THR A 459 -19.66 39.14 -3.65
C THR A 459 -19.10 37.76 -4.01
N ILE A 460 -19.97 36.77 -4.23
CA ILE A 460 -19.55 35.40 -4.57
C ILE A 460 -18.87 35.36 -5.94
N LEU A 461 -19.44 36.06 -6.92
CA LEU A 461 -18.89 36.10 -8.28
C LEU A 461 -17.56 36.87 -8.37
N ARG A 462 -17.33 37.87 -7.52
CA ARG A 462 -16.06 38.62 -7.50
C ARG A 462 -14.93 37.90 -6.76
N SER A 463 -15.23 37.26 -5.62
CA SER A 463 -14.19 36.74 -4.72
C SER A 463 -13.97 35.24 -4.82
N GLU A 464 -15.05 34.47 -5.02
CA GLU A 464 -14.98 33.02 -4.94
C GLU A 464 -14.89 32.36 -6.32
N MET A 465 -15.55 32.92 -7.34
CA MET A 465 -15.48 32.35 -8.71
C MET A 465 -14.05 32.31 -9.26
N VAL A 466 -13.22 33.31 -8.96
CA VAL A 466 -11.79 33.31 -9.31
C VAL A 466 -11.07 32.13 -8.67
N ARG A 467 -11.37 31.83 -7.40
CA ARG A 467 -10.78 30.69 -6.68
C ARG A 467 -11.27 29.36 -7.23
N VAL A 468 -12.55 29.22 -7.56
CA VAL A 468 -13.10 27.99 -8.16
C VAL A 468 -12.47 27.73 -9.53
N VAL A 469 -12.32 28.77 -10.36
CA VAL A 469 -11.67 28.66 -11.68
C VAL A 469 -10.19 28.33 -11.53
N HIS A 470 -9.47 28.96 -10.58
CA HIS A 470 -8.09 28.59 -10.27
C HIS A 470 -7.97 27.15 -9.79
N THR A 471 -8.92 26.66 -9.00
CA THR A 471 -8.94 25.27 -8.51
C THR A 471 -9.20 24.30 -9.66
N LEU A 472 -10.15 24.61 -10.55
CA LEU A 472 -10.45 23.81 -11.74
C LEU A 472 -9.25 23.73 -12.68
N LEU A 473 -8.57 24.85 -12.91
CA LEU A 473 -7.34 24.90 -13.72
C LEU A 473 -6.19 24.16 -13.03
N ALA A 474 -6.10 24.20 -11.70
CA ALA A 474 -5.10 23.43 -10.95
C ALA A 474 -5.36 21.91 -10.98
N GLU A 475 -6.63 21.48 -10.98
CA GLU A 475 -7.03 20.08 -11.13
C GLU A 475 -6.86 19.58 -12.58
N ALA A 476 -7.12 20.43 -13.57
CA ALA A 476 -6.86 20.13 -14.98
C ALA A 476 -5.35 20.09 -15.33
N CYS A 477 -4.51 20.76 -14.54
CA CYS A 477 -3.06 20.80 -14.68
C CYS A 477 -2.36 19.93 -13.61
N ILE A 478 -2.56 18.62 -13.67
CA ILE A 478 -1.83 17.63 -12.86
C ILE A 478 -0.83 16.87 -13.70
#